data_AF-A0A7S1I974-F1
#
_entry.id   AF-A0A7S1I974-F1
#
_cell.length_a   1.000
_cell.length_b   1.000
_cell.length_c   1.000
_cell.angle_alpha   90.00
_cell.angle_beta   90.00
_cell.angle_gamma   90.00
#
_symmetry.space_group_name_H-M   'P 1'
#
loop_
_entity.id
_entity.type
_entity.pdbx_description
1 polymer ?
#
loop_
_entity_poly.entity_id
_entity_poly.type
_entity_poly.pdbx_seq_one_letter_code
_entity_poly.pdbx_strand_id
1 'polypeptide(L)'
;WITLNGNIGEVIECQVPLVECSLTGDFKKLMDMCDKYRRLRVRANADTPQDCKVAVRFGAEGVGLCRTEHMFFTGNRIDTVREMIVADNLDQRLSALDRLLEFQREEIVNNSQASVLDATKSKKKFVRTWLLYIFKVLKQVHSDTGISNKVMNIMNSFINDVLDRLASEA
;
A
#
# COMPACT_ATOMS: atom_id res chain seq x y z
N TRP A 1 -6.91 8.15 -34.39
CA TRP A 1 -7.24 7.24 -33.27
C TRP A 1 -6.97 5.82 -33.73
N ILE A 2 -6.35 5.00 -32.89
CA ILE A 2 -6.13 3.57 -33.15
C ILE A 2 -6.62 2.79 -31.93
N THR A 3 -7.23 1.64 -32.14
CA THR A 3 -7.65 0.73 -31.05
C THR A 3 -6.75 -0.50 -31.05
N LEU A 4 -6.35 -0.95 -29.87
CA LEU A 4 -5.49 -2.12 -29.70
C LEU A 4 -6.25 -3.24 -28.99
N ASN A 5 -6.24 -4.44 -29.57
CA ASN A 5 -6.77 -5.64 -28.93
C ASN A 5 -5.62 -6.43 -28.29
N GLY A 6 -5.47 -6.33 -26.97
CA GLY A 6 -4.40 -7.01 -26.23
C GLY A 6 -4.50 -8.53 -26.16
N ASN A 7 -5.64 -9.14 -26.53
CA ASN A 7 -5.81 -10.60 -26.48
C ASN A 7 -5.16 -11.30 -27.69
N ILE A 8 -5.25 -10.68 -28.86
CA ILE A 8 -4.78 -11.26 -30.14
C ILE A 8 -3.73 -10.38 -30.86
N GLY A 9 -3.41 -9.21 -30.31
CA GLY A 9 -2.37 -8.33 -30.84
C GLY A 9 -2.78 -7.52 -32.06
N GLU A 10 -4.09 -7.42 -32.35
CA GLU A 10 -4.59 -6.65 -33.49
C GLU A 10 -4.52 -5.14 -33.26
N VAL A 11 -4.24 -4.42 -34.35
CA VAL A 11 -4.29 -2.95 -34.42
C VAL A 11 -5.43 -2.56 -35.35
N ILE A 12 -6.40 -1.82 -34.83
CA ILE A 12 -7.62 -1.44 -35.55
C ILE A 12 -7.57 0.06 -35.84
N GLU A 13 -7.69 0.41 -37.13
CA GLU A 13 -7.64 1.79 -37.62
C GLU A 13 -8.98 2.52 -37.46
N CYS A 14 -9.51 2.54 -36.24
CA CYS A 14 -10.63 3.37 -35.83
C CYS A 14 -10.78 3.36 -34.30
N GLN A 15 -11.64 4.22 -33.76
CA GLN A 15 -12.08 4.13 -32.37
C GLN A 15 -13.21 3.11 -32.27
N VAL A 16 -12.92 1.95 -31.69
CA VAL A 16 -13.93 0.91 -31.43
C VAL A 16 -14.56 1.15 -30.06
N PRO A 17 -15.89 0.99 -29.89
CA PRO A 17 -16.53 1.11 -28.59
C PRO A 17 -16.01 0.04 -27.62
N LEU A 18 -15.63 0.46 -26.41
CA LEU A 18 -15.21 -0.43 -25.33
C LEU A 18 -16.44 -1.01 -24.63
N VAL A 19 -16.36 -2.29 -24.27
CA VAL A 19 -17.39 -2.97 -23.46
C VAL A 19 -16.95 -2.93 -22.01
N GLU A 20 -17.81 -2.45 -21.10
CA GLU A 20 -17.53 -2.53 -19.67
C GLU A 20 -17.56 -3.98 -19.19
N CYS A 21 -16.57 -4.38 -18.39
CA CYS A 21 -16.53 -5.70 -17.78
C CYS A 21 -17.64 -5.84 -16.74
N SER A 22 -18.52 -6.83 -16.90
CA SER A 22 -19.62 -7.11 -15.97
C SER A 22 -19.52 -8.51 -15.35
N LEU A 23 -19.84 -8.61 -14.04
CA LEU A 23 -20.03 -9.88 -13.34
C LEU A 23 -21.42 -10.47 -13.64
N THR A 24 -21.58 -11.03 -14.84
CA THR A 24 -22.88 -11.52 -15.32
C THR A 24 -22.84 -13.00 -15.71
N GLY A 25 -24.01 -13.63 -15.71
CA GLY A 25 -24.19 -15.01 -16.17
C GLY A 25 -23.45 -16.04 -15.31
N ASP A 26 -22.78 -16.98 -15.96
CA ASP A 26 -22.14 -18.12 -15.30
C ASP A 26 -20.93 -17.72 -14.46
N PHE A 27 -20.26 -16.61 -14.82
CA PHE A 27 -19.15 -16.09 -14.03
C PHE A 27 -19.61 -15.65 -12.63
N LYS A 28 -20.78 -15.02 -12.52
CA LYS A 28 -21.35 -14.65 -11.21
C LYS A 28 -21.68 -15.88 -10.37
N LYS A 29 -22.32 -16.90 -10.97
CA LYS A 29 -22.63 -18.16 -10.26
C LYS A 29 -21.37 -18.84 -9.74
N LEU A 30 -20.30 -18.83 -10.53
CA LEU A 30 -19.00 -19.36 -10.10
C LEU A 30 -18.43 -18.57 -8.91
N MET A 31 -18.46 -17.23 -8.98
CA MET A 31 -17.99 -16.38 -7.88
C MET A 31 -18.80 -16.59 -6.61
N ASP A 32 -20.12 -16.74 -6.70
CA ASP A 32 -20.99 -17.06 -5.57
C ASP A 32 -20.63 -18.42 -4.93
N MET A 33 -20.26 -19.42 -5.74
CA MET A 33 -19.76 -20.70 -5.24
C MET A 33 -18.39 -20.53 -4.56
N CYS A 34 -17.47 -19.77 -5.15
CA CYS A 34 -16.18 -19.47 -4.54
C CYS A 34 -16.35 -18.78 -3.19
N ASP A 35 -17.26 -17.81 -3.11
CA ASP A 35 -17.58 -17.07 -1.88
C ASP A 35 -18.17 -17.96 -0.80
N LYS A 36 -18.95 -18.97 -1.18
CA LYS A 36 -19.52 -19.95 -0.23
C LYS A 36 -18.45 -20.80 0.48
N TYR A 37 -17.40 -21.19 -0.23
CA TYR A 37 -16.38 -22.11 0.30
C TYR A 37 -15.09 -21.41 0.76
N ARG A 38 -14.83 -20.17 0.35
CA ARG A 38 -13.62 -19.47 0.74
C ARG A 38 -13.61 -19.19 2.25
N ARG A 39 -12.43 -19.34 2.84
CA ARG A 39 -12.16 -18.96 4.24
C ARG A 39 -11.53 -17.58 4.36
N LEU A 40 -10.79 -17.16 3.33
CA LEU A 40 -10.09 -15.89 3.31
C LEU A 40 -11.02 -14.78 2.82
N ARG A 41 -10.91 -13.61 3.45
CA ARG A 41 -11.53 -12.38 2.94
C ARG A 41 -10.73 -11.86 1.77
N VAL A 42 -11.43 -11.32 0.78
CA VAL A 42 -10.81 -10.70 -0.40
C VAL A 42 -10.92 -9.19 -0.24
N ARG A 43 -9.79 -8.51 -0.24
CA ARG A 43 -9.69 -7.04 -0.18
C ARG A 43 -8.88 -6.56 -1.37
N ALA A 44 -9.19 -5.37 -1.86
CA ALA A 44 -8.51 -4.78 -3.00
C ALA A 44 -7.35 -3.88 -2.58
N ASN A 45 -6.36 -3.77 -3.46
CA ASN A 45 -5.39 -2.68 -3.40
C ASN A 45 -6.00 -1.53 -4.22
N ALA A 46 -6.37 -0.44 -3.55
CA ALA A 46 -7.09 0.66 -4.18
C ALA A 46 -6.64 1.98 -3.57
N ASP A 47 -6.26 2.91 -4.43
CA ASP A 47 -5.63 4.17 -4.03
C ASP A 47 -6.59 5.35 -4.27
N THR A 48 -7.53 5.24 -5.21
CA THR A 48 -8.54 6.27 -5.50
C THR A 48 -9.97 5.81 -5.17
N PRO A 49 -10.94 6.74 -4.98
CA PRO A 49 -12.34 6.39 -4.76
C PRO A 49 -12.95 5.60 -5.90
N GLN A 50 -12.49 5.86 -7.13
CA GLN A 50 -12.97 5.15 -8.30
C GLN A 50 -12.52 3.70 -8.27
N ASP A 51 -11.26 3.44 -7.91
CA ASP A 51 -10.74 2.08 -7.73
C ASP A 51 -11.49 1.34 -6.63
N CYS A 52 -11.80 2.02 -5.51
CA CYS A 52 -12.61 1.46 -4.44
C CYS A 52 -14.01 1.07 -4.94
N LYS A 53 -14.68 1.95 -5.69
CA LYS A 53 -16.01 1.67 -6.26
C LYS A 53 -15.98 0.47 -7.20
N VAL A 54 -14.97 0.40 -8.07
CA VAL A 54 -14.78 -0.72 -9.00
C VAL A 54 -14.52 -2.00 -8.23
N ALA A 55 -13.59 -1.99 -7.28
CA ALA A 55 -13.26 -3.15 -6.45
C ALA A 55 -14.48 -3.71 -5.68
N VAL A 56 -15.30 -2.84 -5.10
CA VAL A 56 -16.52 -3.24 -4.39
C VAL A 56 -17.54 -3.82 -5.37
N ARG A 57 -17.71 -3.25 -6.57
CA ARG A 57 -18.55 -3.84 -7.63
C ARG A 57 -18.08 -5.25 -8.02
N PHE A 58 -16.78 -5.51 -7.91
CA PHE A 58 -16.19 -6.83 -8.17
C PHE A 58 -16.23 -7.81 -6.98
N GLY A 59 -16.84 -7.43 -5.85
CA GLY A 59 -16.99 -8.29 -4.67
C GLY A 59 -15.88 -8.17 -3.62
N ALA A 60 -15.00 -7.18 -3.71
CA ALA A 60 -14.02 -6.92 -2.66
C ALA A 60 -14.72 -6.44 -1.38
N GLU A 61 -14.34 -7.01 -0.23
CA GLU A 61 -14.88 -6.69 1.10
C GLU A 61 -14.22 -5.46 1.73
N GLY A 62 -13.51 -4.67 0.94
CA GLY A 62 -12.83 -3.45 1.36
C GLY A 62 -11.42 -3.33 0.81
N VAL A 63 -10.70 -2.32 1.27
CA VAL A 63 -9.35 -1.99 0.80
C VAL A 63 -8.31 -2.57 1.74
N GLY A 64 -7.46 -3.47 1.26
CA GLY A 64 -6.40 -4.11 2.03
C GLY A 64 -5.11 -3.29 2.08
N LEU A 65 -4.87 -2.52 1.01
CA LEU A 65 -3.73 -1.62 0.88
C LEU A 65 -4.18 -0.37 0.12
N CYS A 66 -3.88 0.78 0.69
CA CYS A 66 -4.00 2.09 0.05
C CYS A 66 -2.61 2.72 0.10
N ARG A 67 -2.04 2.99 -1.07
CA ARG A 67 -0.74 3.62 -1.25
C ARG A 67 -0.91 5.13 -1.19
N THR A 68 -0.27 5.76 -0.22
CA THR A 68 -0.32 7.21 -0.03
C THR A 68 0.75 7.93 -0.81
N GLU A 69 1.68 7.21 -1.43
CA GLU A 69 2.79 7.76 -2.19
C GLU A 69 2.31 8.61 -3.38
N HIS A 70 1.27 8.14 -4.07
CA HIS A 70 0.63 8.92 -5.14
C HIS A 70 0.09 10.26 -4.63
N MET A 71 -0.34 10.36 -3.38
CA MET A 71 -0.82 11.61 -2.79
C MET A 71 0.28 12.67 -2.70
N PHE A 72 1.56 12.26 -2.66
CA PHE A 72 2.73 13.14 -2.61
C PHE A 72 3.22 13.58 -3.99
N PHE A 73 3.01 12.78 -5.02
CA PHE A 73 3.53 13.04 -6.36
C PHE A 73 2.60 13.88 -7.24
N THR A 74 1.37 14.16 -6.78
CA THR A 74 0.42 14.98 -7.53
C THR A 74 0.69 16.47 -7.34
N GLY A 75 0.97 17.18 -8.46
CA GLY A 75 1.14 18.64 -8.47
C GLY A 75 2.33 19.13 -7.64
N ASN A 76 2.15 20.25 -6.94
CA ASN A 76 3.22 20.91 -6.16
C ASN A 76 3.51 20.26 -4.79
N ARG A 77 2.86 19.14 -4.46
CA ARG A 77 3.01 18.47 -3.16
C ARG A 77 4.39 17.83 -2.97
N ILE A 78 5.04 17.48 -4.07
CA ILE A 78 6.40 16.92 -4.05
C ILE A 78 7.41 17.92 -3.48
N ASP A 79 7.18 19.22 -3.67
CA ASP A 79 8.07 20.26 -3.18
C ASP A 79 7.97 20.39 -1.65
N THR A 80 6.79 20.19 -1.08
CA THR A 80 6.61 20.12 0.38
C THR A 80 7.35 18.91 0.98
N VAL A 81 7.35 17.77 0.30
CA VAL A 81 8.15 16.60 0.73
C VAL A 81 9.64 16.87 0.64
N ARG A 82 10.11 17.52 -0.44
CA ARG A 82 11.51 17.90 -0.60
C ARG A 82 11.96 18.89 0.47
N GLU A 83 11.12 19.87 0.78
CA GLU A 83 11.37 20.86 1.83
C GLU A 83 11.49 20.19 3.21
N MET A 84 10.64 19.22 3.52
CA MET A 84 10.74 18.42 4.75
C MET A 84 12.07 17.65 4.85
N ILE A 85 12.56 17.11 3.72
CA ILE A 85 13.82 16.33 3.65
C ILE A 85 15.03 17.25 3.84
N VAL A 86 15.03 18.42 3.19
CA VAL A 86 16.15 19.38 3.19
C VAL A 86 16.18 20.25 4.45
N ALA A 87 15.10 20.33 5.23
CA ALA A 87 15.02 21.14 6.45
C ALA A 87 16.17 20.88 7.43
N ASP A 88 16.88 21.95 7.79
CA ASP A 88 18.03 21.95 8.70
C ASP A 88 17.59 21.86 10.18
N ASN A 89 16.38 22.33 10.47
CA ASN A 89 15.86 22.48 11.84
C ASN A 89 14.52 21.75 12.03
N LEU A 90 14.25 21.35 13.28
CA LEU A 90 13.02 20.64 13.64
C LEU A 90 11.76 21.45 13.29
N ASP A 91 11.75 22.75 13.57
CA ASP A 91 10.59 23.62 13.34
C ASP A 91 10.24 23.74 11.84
N GLN A 92 11.24 23.83 10.98
CA GLN A 92 11.05 23.86 9.52
C GLN A 92 10.48 22.52 9.02
N ARG A 93 11.00 21.40 9.54
CA ARG A 93 10.49 20.06 9.21
C ARG A 93 9.04 19.88 9.64
N LEU A 94 8.67 20.37 10.82
CA LEU A 94 7.29 20.31 11.33
C LEU A 94 6.34 21.17 10.49
N SER A 95 6.76 22.38 10.11
CA SER A 95 5.96 23.25 9.23
C SER A 95 5.70 22.63 7.84
N ALA A 96 6.69 21.95 7.26
CA ALA A 96 6.51 21.21 6.02
C ALA A 96 5.57 19.99 6.21
N LEU A 97 5.66 19.30 7.35
CA LEU A 97 4.79 18.18 7.70
C LEU A 97 3.33 18.62 7.88
N ASP A 98 3.08 19.78 8.49
CA ASP A 98 1.74 20.31 8.70
C ASP A 98 1.04 20.64 7.37
N ARG A 99 1.77 21.22 6.41
CA ARG A 99 1.27 21.43 5.04
C ARG A 99 0.97 20.12 4.33
N LEU A 100 1.84 19.12 4.47
CA LEU A 100 1.62 17.78 3.91
C LEU A 100 0.35 17.13 4.48
N LEU A 101 0.11 17.32 5.78
CA LEU A 101 -1.05 16.80 6.49
C LEU A 101 -2.36 17.43 6.01
N GLU A 102 -2.35 18.72 5.66
CA GLU A 102 -3.50 19.40 5.08
C GLU A 102 -3.88 18.81 3.71
N PHE A 103 -2.90 18.66 2.80
CA PHE A 103 -3.14 18.00 1.51
C PHE A 103 -3.67 16.58 1.64
N GLN A 104 -3.16 15.80 2.60
CA GLN A 104 -3.65 14.45 2.84
C GLN A 104 -5.08 14.43 3.39
N ARG A 105 -5.43 15.38 4.27
CA ARG A 105 -6.78 15.48 4.82
C ARG A 105 -7.81 15.82 3.76
N GLU A 106 -7.50 16.79 2.90
CA GLU A 106 -8.39 17.16 1.78
C GLU A 106 -8.66 15.96 0.87
N GLU A 107 -7.63 15.22 0.49
CA GLU A 107 -7.79 13.99 -0.30
C GLU A 107 -8.61 12.94 0.42
N ILE A 108 -8.33 12.66 1.70
CA ILE A 108 -9.09 11.67 2.45
C ILE A 108 -10.56 12.08 2.53
N VAL A 109 -10.87 13.34 2.84
CA VAL A 109 -12.26 13.84 2.94
C VAL A 109 -12.96 13.79 1.59
N ASN A 110 -12.31 14.22 0.51
CA ASN A 110 -12.84 14.12 -0.84
C ASN A 110 -13.07 12.66 -1.26
N ASN A 111 -12.21 11.75 -0.81
CA ASN A 111 -12.28 10.33 -1.07
C ASN A 111 -13.28 9.58 -0.15
N SER A 112 -13.72 10.21 0.94
CA SER A 112 -14.63 9.62 1.95
C SER A 112 -16.09 9.53 1.50
N GLN A 113 -16.45 10.06 0.32
CA GLN A 113 -17.78 9.80 -0.26
C GLN A 113 -17.98 8.34 -0.72
N ALA A 114 -16.94 7.52 -0.69
CA ALA A 114 -17.05 6.07 -0.81
C ALA A 114 -17.13 5.43 0.59
N SER A 115 -18.36 5.31 1.10
CA SER A 115 -18.80 4.45 2.22
C SER A 115 -17.90 4.38 3.47
N VAL A 116 -18.40 5.02 4.52
CA VAL A 116 -18.08 4.82 5.95
C VAL A 116 -17.58 3.40 6.26
N LEU A 117 -16.30 3.31 6.62
CA LEU A 117 -15.82 2.34 7.60
C LEU A 117 -14.96 3.11 8.59
N ASP A 118 -15.39 3.10 9.85
CA ASP A 118 -14.69 3.65 11.01
C ASP A 118 -13.23 3.19 11.04
N ALA A 119 -12.34 4.01 10.50
CA ALA A 119 -10.91 3.91 10.76
C ALA A 119 -10.64 4.53 12.13
N THR A 120 -11.00 3.82 13.20
CA THR A 120 -10.36 4.03 14.50
C THR A 120 -8.88 3.72 14.34
N LYS A 121 -8.09 4.75 14.01
CA LYS A 121 -6.62 4.66 13.92
C LYS A 121 -6.08 4.44 15.33
N SER A 122 -6.04 3.19 15.78
CA SER A 122 -5.11 2.79 16.83
C SER A 122 -3.70 3.08 16.30
N LYS A 123 -3.00 4.02 16.94
CA LYS A 123 -1.57 4.25 16.72
C LYS A 123 -0.82 2.98 17.15
N LYS A 124 -0.75 1.98 16.28
CA LYS A 124 0.20 0.88 16.47
C LYS A 124 1.59 1.48 16.30
N LYS A 125 2.37 1.48 17.37
CA LYS A 125 3.81 1.74 17.33
C LYS A 125 4.38 0.86 16.22
N PHE A 126 4.90 1.47 15.17
CA PHE A 126 5.60 0.76 14.11
C PHE A 126 6.91 0.27 14.70
N VAL A 127 6.92 -0.96 15.21
CA VAL A 127 8.15 -1.63 15.67
C VAL A 127 8.91 -2.02 14.41
N ARG A 128 9.99 -1.30 14.09
CA ARG A 128 10.91 -1.71 13.03
C ARG A 128 11.49 -3.06 13.45
N THR A 129 11.27 -4.08 12.63
CA THR A 129 11.88 -5.39 12.83
C THR A 129 12.83 -5.68 11.67
N TRP A 130 14.05 -6.10 12.01
CA TRP A 130 15.09 -6.51 11.09
C TRP A 130 14.97 -7.98 10.70
N LEU A 131 13.90 -8.67 11.12
CA LEU A 131 13.72 -10.11 10.96
C LEU A 131 13.91 -10.58 9.51
N LEU A 132 13.39 -9.85 8.53
CA LEU A 132 13.56 -10.16 7.10
C LEU A 132 15.03 -10.04 6.66
N TYR A 133 15.75 -9.03 7.14
CA TYR A 133 17.16 -8.81 6.80
C TYR A 133 18.05 -9.85 7.47
N ILE A 134 17.83 -10.10 8.77
CA ILE A 134 18.51 -11.16 9.54
C ILE A 134 18.32 -12.50 8.84
N PHE A 135 17.09 -12.82 8.42
CA PHE A 135 16.79 -14.09 7.77
C PHE A 135 17.49 -14.22 6.41
N LYS A 136 17.47 -13.16 5.58
CA LYS A 136 18.13 -13.14 4.27
C LYS A 136 19.64 -13.31 4.40
N VAL A 137 20.27 -12.56 5.31
CA VAL A 137 21.72 -12.64 5.53
C VAL A 137 22.11 -14.02 6.07
N LEU A 138 21.38 -14.54 7.06
CA LEU A 138 21.69 -15.85 7.62
C LEU A 138 21.50 -16.98 6.61
N LYS A 139 20.50 -16.90 5.72
CA LYS A 139 20.35 -17.87 4.63
C LYS A 139 21.42 -17.75 3.54
N GLN A 140 21.97 -16.56 3.32
CA GLN A 140 23.09 -16.36 2.39
C GLN A 140 24.41 -16.92 2.94
N VAL A 141 24.67 -16.74 4.24
CA VAL A 141 25.92 -17.18 4.88
C VAL A 141 25.85 -18.66 5.32
N HIS A 142 24.68 -19.11 5.76
CA HIS A 142 24.44 -20.46 6.27
C HIS A 142 23.08 -20.99 5.75
N SER A 143 23.08 -21.55 4.55
CA SER A 143 21.87 -22.09 3.89
C SER A 143 21.17 -23.17 4.71
N ASP A 144 21.94 -23.95 5.47
CA ASP A 144 21.49 -25.20 6.09
C ASP A 144 21.08 -25.02 7.57
N THR A 145 21.31 -23.84 8.14
CA THR A 145 20.93 -23.57 9.52
C THR A 145 19.43 -23.30 9.62
N GLY A 146 18.74 -24.09 10.45
CA GLY A 146 17.37 -23.85 10.86
C GLY A 146 17.34 -22.83 12.00
N ILE A 147 16.71 -21.67 11.77
CA ILE A 147 16.68 -20.58 12.75
C ILE A 147 15.29 -20.53 13.39
N SER A 148 15.24 -20.67 14.71
CA SER A 148 13.97 -20.57 15.44
C SER A 148 13.55 -19.11 15.62
N ASN A 149 12.23 -18.88 15.75
CA ASN A 149 11.67 -17.55 16.01
C ASN A 149 12.27 -16.90 17.27
N LYS A 150 12.64 -17.70 18.28
CA LYS A 150 13.27 -17.19 19.51
C LYS A 150 14.65 -16.59 19.24
N VAL A 151 15.46 -17.26 18.43
CA VAL A 151 16.80 -16.78 18.05
C VAL A 151 16.70 -15.54 17.16
N MET A 152 15.76 -15.54 16.20
CA MET A 152 15.49 -14.36 15.35
C MET A 152 15.11 -13.12 16.15
N ASN A 153 14.29 -13.27 17.20
CA ASN A 153 13.89 -12.14 18.06
C ASN A 153 15.04 -11.62 18.93
N ILE A 154 15.91 -12.50 19.41
CA ILE A 154 17.13 -12.09 20.14
C ILE A 154 18.04 -11.28 19.23
N MET A 155 18.28 -11.74 18.00
CA MET A 155 19.08 -11.01 17.02
C MET A 155 18.46 -9.66 16.64
N ASN A 156 17.13 -9.60 16.53
CA ASN A 156 16.43 -8.34 16.28
C ASN A 156 16.60 -7.32 17.40
N SER A 157 16.58 -7.76 18.67
CA SER A 157 16.84 -6.88 19.82
C SER A 157 18.28 -6.38 19.80
N PHE A 158 19.24 -7.29 19.63
CA PHE A 158 20.66 -6.96 19.61
C PHE A 158 21.01 -5.92 18.54
N ILE A 159 20.46 -6.05 17.32
CA ILE A 159 20.70 -5.07 16.25
C ILE A 159 20.14 -3.70 16.61
N ASN A 160 18.95 -3.63 17.22
CA ASN A 160 18.40 -2.35 17.67
C ASN A 160 19.29 -1.73 18.77
N ASP A 161 19.74 -2.51 19.74
CA ASP A 161 20.61 -2.02 20.82
C ASP A 161 21.96 -1.47 20.29
N VAL A 162 22.54 -2.14 19.28
CA VAL A 162 23.77 -1.68 18.61
C VAL A 162 23.54 -0.40 17.83
N LEU A 163 22.45 -0.32 17.06
CA LEU A 163 22.13 0.86 16.26
C LEU A 163 21.80 2.08 17.12
N ASP A 164 21.04 1.88 18.21
CA ASP A 164 20.70 2.95 19.15
C ASP A 164 21.97 3.47 19.86
N ARG A 165 22.90 2.57 20.18
CA ARG A 165 24.19 2.95 20.76
C ARG A 165 25.07 3.73 19.78
N LEU A 166 25.18 3.27 18.53
CA LEU A 166 25.92 3.99 17.47
C LEU A 166 25.31 5.37 17.18
N ALA A 167 23.98 5.48 17.19
CA ALA A 167 23.28 6.75 16.99
C ALA A 167 23.44 7.73 18.17
N SER A 168 23.81 7.23 19.35
CA SER A 168 24.05 8.05 20.54
C SER A 168 25.53 8.45 20.69
N GLU A 169 26.45 7.66 20.11
CA GLU A 169 27.90 7.90 20.13
C GLU A 169 28.40 8.73 18.93
N ALA A 170 27.57 8.92 17.89
CA ALA A 170 27.84 9.77 16.71
C ALA A 170 27.27 11.18 16.87
#